data_AF-X1N8H4-F1
#
_entry.id   AF-X1N8H4-F1
#
_cell.length_a   1.000
_cell.length_b   1.000
_cell.length_c   1.000
_cell.angle_alpha   90.00
_cell.angle_beta   90.00
_cell.angle_gamma   90.00
#
_symmetry.space_group_name_H-M   'P 1'
#
loop_
_entity.id
_entity.type
_entity.pdbx_description
1 polymer ?
#
loop_
_entity_poly.entity_id
_entity_poly.type
_entity_poly.pdbx_seq_one_letter_code
_entity_poly.pdbx_strand_id
1 'polypeptide(L)'
;MINVETTKEQLIVELEALRWRVAELEKLEAERRQVEEALRESEEKYRHLFDDLNDAAFLADVETGLIVETNRRGTVMLGRSRDEIVGMHQSELHPPGQADKYRQKFATHIQKGHAADYDGEVIRKDGTIVLVTISASALT
;
A
#
# COMPACT_ATOMS: atom_id res chain seq x y z
N MET A 1 -2.92 62.63 -20.83
CA MET A 1 -2.06 62.55 -19.64
C MET A 1 -2.65 61.50 -18.71
N ILE A 2 -1.99 60.36 -18.56
CA ILE A 2 -2.38 59.38 -17.53
C ILE A 2 -2.04 60.03 -16.19
N ASN A 3 -3.03 60.15 -15.30
CA ASN A 3 -2.85 60.79 -14.00
C ASN A 3 -1.97 59.88 -13.12
N VAL A 4 -0.77 60.36 -12.80
CA VAL A 4 0.27 59.62 -12.05
C VAL A 4 -0.24 59.18 -10.67
N GLU A 5 -1.16 59.93 -10.06
CA GLU A 5 -1.80 59.55 -8.79
C GLU A 5 -2.68 58.31 -8.94
N THR A 6 -3.50 58.24 -9.99
CA THR A 6 -4.37 57.09 -10.26
C THR A 6 -3.56 55.82 -10.52
N THR A 7 -2.38 55.93 -11.15
CA THR A 7 -1.49 54.80 -11.37
C THR A 7 -0.84 54.30 -10.07
N LYS A 8 -0.53 55.19 -9.13
CA LYS A 8 0.02 54.79 -7.82
C LYS A 8 -1.02 54.06 -6.96
N GLU A 9 -2.25 54.54 -6.93
CA GLU A 9 -3.35 53.88 -6.19
C GLU A 9 -3.64 52.49 -6.76
N GLN A 10 -3.67 52.34 -8.09
CA GLN A 10 -3.83 51.04 -8.74
C GLN A 10 -2.71 50.06 -8.38
N LEU A 11 -1.45 50.51 -8.39
CA LEU A 11 -0.31 49.67 -8.02
C LEU A 11 -0.34 49.25 -6.54
N ILE A 12 -0.85 50.10 -5.63
CA ILE A 12 -1.00 49.75 -4.21
C ILE A 12 -2.03 48.62 -4.06
N VAL A 13 -3.18 48.73 -4.71
CA VAL A 13 -4.24 47.71 -4.68
C VAL A 13 -3.73 46.37 -5.25
N GLU A 14 -3.01 46.42 -6.38
CA GLU A 14 -2.43 45.22 -6.99
C GLU A 14 -1.36 44.58 -6.09
N LEU A 15 -0.52 45.40 -5.44
CA LEU A 15 0.48 44.91 -4.49
C LEU A 15 -0.17 44.26 -3.26
N GLU A 16 -1.25 44.83 -2.73
CA GLU A 16 -2.00 44.25 -1.61
C GLU A 16 -2.66 42.92 -2.00
N ALA A 17 -3.24 42.84 -3.20
CA ALA A 17 -3.81 41.60 -3.72
C ALA A 17 -2.75 40.52 -3.91
N LEU A 18 -1.56 40.87 -4.43
CA LEU A 18 -0.46 39.93 -4.61
C LEU A 18 0.08 39.43 -3.26
N ARG A 19 0.22 40.31 -2.27
CA ARG A 19 0.61 39.92 -0.91
C ARG A 19 -0.36 38.94 -0.28
N TRP A 20 -1.67 39.19 -0.43
CA TRP A 20 -2.69 38.26 0.03
C TRP A 20 -2.59 36.91 -0.66
N ARG A 21 -2.34 36.90 -1.98
CA ARG A 21 -2.19 35.66 -2.74
C ARG A 21 -0.94 34.86 -2.32
N VAL A 22 0.17 35.54 -2.04
CA VAL A 22 1.40 34.90 -1.54
C VAL A 22 1.15 34.26 -0.18
N ALA A 23 0.51 34.98 0.76
CA ALA A 23 0.20 34.44 2.08
C ALA A 23 -0.70 33.19 2.00
N GLU A 24 -1.67 33.18 1.10
CA GLU A 24 -2.54 32.01 0.88
C GLU A 24 -1.77 30.81 0.29
N LEU A 25 -0.83 31.06 -0.62
CA LEU A 25 0.00 30.01 -1.20
C LEU A 25 0.97 29.41 -0.16
N GLU A 26 1.58 30.25 0.67
CA GLU A 26 2.47 29.80 1.76
C GLU A 26 1.70 28.93 2.77
N LYS A 27 0.47 29.32 3.09
CA LYS A 27 -0.41 28.53 3.95
C LYS A 27 -0.74 27.17 3.33
N LEU A 28 -1.15 27.15 2.05
CA LEU A 28 -1.45 25.89 1.34
C LEU A 28 -0.23 24.98 1.25
N GLU A 29 0.97 25.54 1.02
CA GLU A 29 2.20 24.76 0.99
C GLU A 29 2.53 24.16 2.37
N ALA A 30 2.34 24.92 3.45
CA ALA A 30 2.53 24.42 4.80
C ALA A 30 1.55 23.27 5.13
N GLU A 31 0.28 23.43 4.77
CA GLU A 31 -0.75 22.38 4.94
C GLU A 31 -0.39 21.13 4.12
N ARG A 32 0.04 21.29 2.86
CA ARG A 32 0.46 20.16 2.02
C ARG A 32 1.63 19.40 2.63
N ARG A 33 2.66 20.12 3.10
CA ARG A 33 3.83 19.50 3.74
C ARG A 33 3.48 18.75 5.01
N GLN A 34 2.55 19.27 5.82
CA GLN A 34 2.08 18.57 7.01
C GLN A 34 1.38 17.26 6.67
N VAL A 35 0.54 17.25 5.62
CA VAL A 35 -0.12 16.02 5.14
C VAL A 35 0.89 15.03 4.57
N GLU A 36 1.84 15.49 3.77
CA GLU A 36 2.93 14.65 3.21
C GLU A 36 3.76 14.00 4.33
N GLU A 37 4.12 14.75 5.37
CA GLU A 37 4.89 14.23 6.50
C GLU A 37 4.09 13.24 7.33
N ALA A 38 2.83 13.55 7.65
CA ALA A 38 1.95 12.62 8.37
C ALA A 38 1.74 11.32 7.60
N LEU A 39 1.64 11.40 6.26
CA LEU A 39 1.57 10.21 5.39
C LEU A 39 2.87 9.41 5.46
N ARG A 40 4.03 10.05 5.33
CA ARG A 40 5.35 9.41 5.43
C ARG A 40 5.54 8.68 6.76
N GLU A 41 5.22 9.34 7.88
CA GLU A 41 5.31 8.75 9.22
C GLU A 41 4.36 7.53 9.37
N SER A 42 3.16 7.62 8.81
CA SER A 42 2.20 6.51 8.80
C SER A 42 2.69 5.32 7.98
N GLU A 43 3.25 5.57 6.79
CA GLU A 43 3.82 4.54 5.91
C GLU A 43 5.03 3.85 6.54
N GLU A 44 5.93 4.61 7.17
CA GLU A 44 7.09 4.06 7.89
C GLU A 44 6.64 3.19 9.06
N LYS A 45 5.67 3.66 9.84
CA LYS A 45 5.08 2.88 10.94
C LYS A 45 4.42 1.61 10.44
N TYR A 46 3.63 1.68 9.35
CA TYR A 46 3.02 0.50 8.74
C TYR A 46 4.10 -0.51 8.29
N ARG A 47 5.14 -0.05 7.60
CA ARG A 47 6.23 -0.90 7.13
C ARG A 47 6.94 -1.60 8.28
N HIS A 48 7.28 -0.87 9.33
CA HIS A 48 7.89 -1.45 10.52
C HIS A 48 7.01 -2.51 11.17
N LEU A 49 5.73 -2.21 11.40
CA LEU A 49 4.80 -3.17 12.01
C LEU A 49 4.63 -4.43 11.14
N PHE A 50 4.53 -4.26 9.83
CA PHE A 50 4.33 -5.36 8.88
C PHE A 50 5.57 -6.27 8.77
N ASP A 51 6.77 -5.68 8.75
CA ASP A 51 8.03 -6.43 8.69
C ASP A 51 8.42 -7.09 10.02
N ASP A 52 8.00 -6.51 11.15
CA ASP A 52 8.25 -7.07 12.49
C ASP A 52 7.27 -8.18 12.88
N LEU A 53 6.22 -8.44 12.08
CA LEU A 53 5.35 -9.60 12.28
C LEU A 53 6.19 -10.89 12.26
N ASN A 54 5.95 -11.79 13.21
CA ASN A 54 6.63 -13.08 13.28
C ASN A 54 6.16 -14.06 12.21
N ASP A 55 4.94 -13.89 11.72
CA ASP A 55 4.30 -14.72 10.71
C ASP A 55 4.54 -14.16 9.30
N ALA A 56 4.54 -15.06 8.32
CA ALA A 56 4.58 -14.67 6.92
C ALA A 56 3.26 -13.99 6.54
N ALA A 57 3.35 -12.78 6.00
CA ALA A 57 2.20 -12.00 5.56
C ALA A 57 2.30 -11.68 4.07
N PHE A 58 1.14 -11.73 3.40
CA PHE A 58 0.99 -11.43 1.99
C PHE A 58 -0.26 -10.57 1.82
N LEU A 59 -0.14 -9.51 1.04
CA LEU A 59 -1.26 -8.72 0.57
C LEU A 59 -1.47 -9.06 -0.91
N ALA A 60 -2.69 -9.41 -1.28
CA ALA A 60 -3.05 -9.69 -2.65
C ALA A 60 -4.21 -8.80 -3.09
N ASP A 61 -4.16 -8.36 -4.33
CA ASP A 61 -5.24 -7.64 -4.97
C ASP A 61 -6.46 -8.57 -5.14
N VAL A 62 -7.63 -8.10 -4.73
CA VAL A 62 -8.84 -8.93 -4.68
C VAL A 62 -9.40 -9.25 -6.07
N GLU A 63 -9.18 -8.38 -7.05
CA GLU A 63 -9.72 -8.55 -8.41
C GLU A 63 -8.85 -9.50 -9.23
N THR A 64 -7.54 -9.34 -9.13
CA THR A 64 -6.54 -10.05 -9.95
C THR A 64 -5.93 -11.26 -9.25
N GLY A 65 -5.97 -11.30 -7.91
CA GLY A 65 -5.28 -12.32 -7.10
C GLY A 65 -3.75 -12.18 -7.10
N LEU A 66 -3.23 -11.09 -7.65
CA LEU A 66 -1.79 -10.81 -7.68
C LEU A 66 -1.31 -10.34 -6.33
N ILE A 67 -0.17 -10.86 -5.88
CA ILE A 67 0.46 -10.41 -4.65
C ILE A 67 1.03 -9.02 -4.88
N VAL A 68 0.61 -8.05 -4.07
CA VAL A 68 1.08 -6.67 -4.13
C VAL A 68 2.18 -6.38 -3.11
N GLU A 69 2.22 -7.15 -2.01
CA GLU A 69 3.19 -6.95 -0.94
C GLU A 69 3.41 -8.24 -0.13
N THR A 70 4.61 -8.40 0.44
CA THR A 70 4.93 -9.45 1.40
C THR A 70 5.98 -8.98 2.40
N ASN A 71 5.86 -9.43 3.65
CA ASN A 71 6.82 -9.04 4.69
C ASN A 71 8.10 -9.87 4.63
N ARG A 72 9.10 -9.46 5.42
CA ARG A 72 10.36 -10.21 5.55
C ARG A 72 10.15 -11.70 5.86
N ARG A 73 9.17 -12.06 6.70
CA ARG A 73 8.92 -13.47 7.04
C ARG A 73 8.38 -14.28 5.86
N GLY A 74 7.56 -13.68 5.00
CA GLY A 74 7.09 -14.31 3.76
C GLY A 74 8.25 -14.64 2.80
N THR A 75 9.18 -13.71 2.62
CA THR A 75 10.39 -13.95 1.80
C THR A 75 11.24 -15.11 2.33
N VAL A 76 11.50 -15.13 3.64
CA VAL A 76 12.25 -16.20 4.32
C VAL A 76 11.51 -17.54 4.21
N MET A 77 10.19 -17.55 4.44
CA MET A 77 9.39 -18.75 4.38
C MET A 77 9.41 -19.38 2.99
N LEU A 78 9.27 -18.59 1.93
CA LEU A 78 9.22 -19.07 0.55
C LEU A 78 10.61 -19.29 -0.08
N GLY A 79 11.66 -18.74 0.52
CA GLY A 79 13.01 -18.74 -0.08
C GLY A 79 13.06 -17.93 -1.39
N ARG A 80 12.21 -16.89 -1.51
CA ARG A 80 12.11 -16.00 -2.66
C ARG A 80 12.31 -14.57 -2.20
N SER A 81 12.94 -13.75 -3.03
CA SER A 81 12.99 -12.30 -2.79
C SER A 81 11.60 -11.67 -2.94
N ARG A 82 11.41 -10.49 -2.34
CA ARG A 82 10.17 -9.73 -2.48
C ARG A 82 9.82 -9.49 -3.95
N ASP A 83 10.79 -9.11 -4.76
CA ASP A 83 10.62 -8.80 -6.19
C ASP A 83 10.22 -10.02 -7.02
N GLU A 84 10.52 -11.23 -6.55
CA GLU A 84 10.05 -12.47 -7.18
C GLU A 84 8.64 -12.85 -6.75
N ILE A 85 8.19 -12.41 -5.56
CA ILE A 85 6.87 -12.73 -5.00
C ILE A 85 5.82 -11.74 -5.48
N VAL A 86 6.15 -10.44 -5.46
CA VAL A 86 5.23 -9.38 -5.91
C VAL A 86 4.96 -9.55 -7.40
N GLY A 87 3.68 -9.55 -7.77
CA GLY A 87 3.21 -9.82 -9.13
C GLY A 87 2.96 -11.30 -9.42
N MET A 88 3.32 -12.24 -8.54
CA MET A 88 2.84 -13.62 -8.66
C MET A 88 1.35 -13.70 -8.33
N HIS A 89 0.63 -14.60 -8.99
CA HIS A 89 -0.72 -14.93 -8.57
C HIS A 89 -0.67 -15.79 -7.30
N GLN A 90 -1.50 -15.50 -6.29
CA GLN A 90 -1.46 -16.18 -4.99
C GLN A 90 -1.51 -17.72 -5.08
N SER A 91 -2.23 -18.26 -6.07
CA SER A 91 -2.32 -19.71 -6.28
C SER A 91 -0.99 -20.40 -6.60
N GLU A 92 0.00 -19.64 -7.07
CA GLU A 92 1.35 -20.12 -7.40
C GLU A 92 2.23 -20.32 -6.17
N LEU A 93 1.80 -19.84 -5.00
CA LEU A 93 2.48 -20.11 -3.73
C LEU A 93 2.24 -21.54 -3.22
N HIS A 94 1.37 -22.30 -3.88
CA HIS A 94 0.94 -23.63 -3.43
C HIS A 94 1.47 -24.74 -4.33
N PRO A 95 1.55 -25.99 -3.84
CA PRO A 95 2.04 -27.12 -4.64
C PRO A 95 1.32 -27.28 -5.99
N PRO A 96 2.04 -27.73 -7.04
CA PRO A 96 1.44 -28.00 -8.34
C PRO A 96 0.21 -28.91 -8.24
N GLY A 97 -0.82 -28.62 -9.04
CA GLY A 97 -2.10 -29.37 -9.01
C GLY A 97 -3.08 -28.91 -7.94
N GLN A 98 -2.70 -28.00 -7.02
CA GLN A 98 -3.63 -27.42 -6.04
C GLN A 98 -4.09 -26.00 -6.36
N ALA A 99 -3.66 -25.40 -7.47
CA ALA A 99 -3.94 -24.01 -7.81
C ALA A 99 -5.45 -23.67 -7.80
N ASP A 100 -6.30 -24.54 -8.36
CA ASP A 100 -7.75 -24.32 -8.39
C ASP A 100 -8.39 -24.34 -7.01
N LYS A 101 -7.94 -25.23 -6.12
CA LYS A 101 -8.37 -25.29 -4.72
C LYS A 101 -8.09 -23.97 -4.01
N TYR A 102 -6.89 -23.42 -4.16
CA TYR A 102 -6.52 -22.17 -3.51
C TYR A 102 -7.13 -20.93 -4.17
N ARG A 103 -7.41 -20.96 -5.49
CA ARG A 103 -8.27 -19.95 -6.14
C ARG A 103 -9.68 -19.92 -5.54
N GLN A 104 -10.31 -21.08 -5.36
CA GLN A 104 -11.64 -21.18 -4.76
C GLN A 104 -11.66 -20.71 -3.30
N LYS A 105 -10.63 -21.08 -2.51
CA LYS A 105 -10.47 -20.57 -1.15
C LYS A 105 -10.33 -19.05 -1.13
N PHE A 106 -9.45 -18.49 -1.96
CA PHE A 106 -9.29 -17.04 -2.09
C PHE A 106 -10.60 -16.32 -2.43
N ALA A 107 -11.34 -16.80 -3.44
CA ALA A 107 -12.64 -16.24 -3.80
C ALA A 107 -13.66 -16.33 -2.65
N THR A 108 -13.65 -17.44 -1.90
CA THR A 108 -14.51 -17.61 -0.71
C THR A 108 -14.15 -16.61 0.38
N HIS A 109 -12.87 -16.31 0.57
CA HIS A 109 -12.41 -15.34 1.58
C HIS A 109 -12.88 -13.92 1.24
N ILE A 110 -12.80 -13.54 -0.04
CA ILE A 110 -13.30 -12.24 -0.52
C ILE A 110 -14.81 -12.14 -0.25
N GLN A 111 -15.58 -13.16 -0.61
CA GLN A 111 -17.04 -13.15 -0.43
C GLN A 111 -17.46 -13.09 1.04
N LYS A 112 -16.72 -13.75 1.93
CA LYS A 112 -17.04 -13.81 3.37
C LYS A 112 -16.44 -12.65 4.18
N GLY A 113 -15.50 -11.89 3.61
CA GLY A 113 -14.71 -10.87 4.31
C GLY A 113 -13.63 -11.42 5.25
N HIS A 114 -13.75 -12.67 5.68
CA HIS A 114 -12.79 -13.36 6.53
C HIS A 114 -12.80 -14.87 6.31
N ALA A 115 -11.64 -15.49 6.53
CA ALA A 115 -11.44 -16.93 6.53
C ALA A 115 -10.97 -17.40 7.90
N ALA A 116 -11.71 -18.35 8.49
CA ALA A 116 -11.26 -19.06 9.66
C ALA A 116 -9.96 -19.82 9.34
N ASP A 117 -9.06 -19.87 10.33
CA ASP A 117 -7.77 -20.56 10.24
C ASP A 117 -7.93 -21.98 9.72
N TYR A 118 -7.18 -22.32 8.66
CA TYR A 118 -7.16 -23.67 8.10
C TYR A 118 -5.76 -24.10 7.73
N ASP A 119 -5.52 -25.41 7.77
CA ASP A 119 -4.23 -25.96 7.36
C ASP A 119 -4.10 -26.01 5.84
N GLY A 120 -2.92 -25.60 5.38
CA GLY A 120 -2.54 -25.49 3.99
C GLY A 120 -1.08 -25.84 3.77
N GLU A 121 -0.69 -25.76 2.50
CA GLU A 121 0.63 -26.11 2.03
C GLU A 121 1.12 -25.02 1.11
N VAL A 122 2.35 -24.55 1.33
CA VAL A 122 3.03 -23.63 0.42
C VAL A 122 4.29 -24.27 -0.13
N ILE A 123 4.69 -23.90 -1.34
CA ILE A 123 5.88 -24.42 -2.01
C ILE A 123 6.99 -23.37 -2.02
N ARG A 124 8.16 -23.73 -1.51
CA ARG A 124 9.37 -22.91 -1.57
C ARG A 124 9.95 -22.88 -2.98
N LYS A 125 10.86 -21.92 -3.22
CA LYS A 125 11.62 -21.83 -4.48
C LYS A 125 12.41 -23.12 -4.80
N ASP A 126 12.91 -23.80 -3.78
CA ASP A 126 13.65 -25.06 -3.91
C ASP A 126 12.74 -26.30 -4.10
N GLY A 127 11.42 -26.12 -4.12
CA GLY A 127 10.42 -27.18 -4.25
C GLY A 127 9.99 -27.81 -2.92
N THR A 128 10.59 -27.44 -1.78
CA THR A 128 10.20 -27.95 -0.46
C THR A 128 8.79 -27.48 -0.11
N ILE A 129 7.96 -28.39 0.38
CA ILE A 129 6.61 -28.09 0.86
C ILE A 129 6.66 -27.72 2.33
N VAL A 130 5.95 -26.65 2.70
CA VAL A 130 5.81 -26.17 4.08
C VAL A 130 4.35 -26.28 4.48
N LEU A 131 4.09 -26.96 5.59
CA LEU A 131 2.77 -26.96 6.22
C LEU A 131 2.59 -25.62 6.94
N VAL A 132 1.46 -24.98 6.69
CA VAL A 132 1.13 -23.67 7.24
C VAL A 132 -0.32 -23.67 7.70
N THR A 133 -0.63 -22.86 8.69
CA THR A 133 -2.01 -22.47 8.97
C THR A 133 -2.24 -21.12 8.31
N ILE A 134 -3.28 -21.01 7.49
CA ILE A 134 -3.59 -19.81 6.70
C ILE A 134 -4.82 -19.16 7.31
N SER A 135 -4.67 -17.89 7.67
CA SER A 135 -5.76 -16.97 7.99
C SER A 135 -5.79 -15.86 6.94
N ALA A 136 -6.96 -15.34 6.64
CA ALA A 136 -7.10 -14.27 5.66
C ALA A 136 -8.29 -13.37 5.99
N SER A 137 -8.17 -12.09 5.66
CA SER A 137 -9.27 -11.14 5.70
C SER A 137 -9.21 -10.26 4.46
N ALA A 138 -10.37 -9.94 3.90
CA ALA A 138 -10.47 -8.96 2.84
C ALA A 138 -10.54 -7.57 3.49
N LEU A 139 -9.62 -6.70 3.10
CA LEU A 139 -9.65 -5.29 3.44
C LEU A 139 -10.51 -4.59 2.39
N THR A 140 -11.60 -3.96 2.83
CA THR A 140 -12.48 -3.12 2.01
C THR A 140 -12.10 -1.65 2.11
#